data_AF-A0A813L769-F1
#
_entry.id   AF-A0A813L769-F1
#
_cell.length_a   1.000
_cell.length_b   1.000
_cell.length_c   1.000
_cell.angle_alpha   90.00
_cell.angle_beta   90.00
_cell.angle_gamma   90.00
#
_symmetry.space_group_name_H-M   'P 1'
#
loop_
_entity.id
_entity.type
_entity.pdbx_description
1 polymer ?
#
loop_
_entity_poly.entity_id
_entity_poly.type
_entity_poly.pdbx_seq_one_letter_code
_entity_poly.pdbx_strand_id
1 'polypeptide(L)'
;DGEGSAGTSAAEAPPLAFVFNRDVARFVAGLVHANQSSELQFDAVNLGCEQQPTLREFLSLLSAAAGLGPAPVLKPVERPKSFLPSVDRPLRLCCRRMNEIYGFSATPLEDVLKSCSDWFRDACKSFPEEAADAAMKLPVAARATALASAGLKMPEPASSSSSSDSDS
;
A
#
# COMPACT_ATOMS: atom_id res chain seq x y z
N ASP A 1 7.99 -8.06 51.38
CA ASP A 1 7.20 -8.47 50.20
C ASP A 1 7.36 -7.43 49.11
N GLY A 2 8.22 -7.75 48.13
CA GLY A 2 8.51 -6.87 47.00
C GLY A 2 7.52 -7.14 45.88
N GLU A 3 6.63 -6.18 45.62
CA GLU A 3 5.80 -6.19 44.42
C GLU A 3 6.67 -5.80 43.22
N GLY A 4 7.05 -6.81 42.45
CA GLY A 4 7.61 -6.64 41.12
C GLY A 4 6.58 -6.00 40.21
N SER A 5 6.75 -4.71 39.95
CA SER A 5 6.09 -4.00 38.86
C SER A 5 6.52 -4.65 37.54
N ALA A 6 5.68 -5.54 37.03
CA ALA A 6 5.79 -6.05 35.68
C ALA A 6 5.52 -4.89 34.72
N GLY A 7 6.61 -4.28 34.25
CA GLY A 7 6.57 -3.38 33.10
C GLY A 7 5.90 -4.12 31.95
N THR A 8 4.68 -3.71 31.64
CA THR A 8 4.03 -4.07 30.38
C THR A 8 4.86 -3.40 29.29
N SER A 9 5.81 -4.13 28.70
CA SER A 9 6.45 -3.68 27.47
C SER A 9 5.32 -3.51 26.46
N ALA A 10 5.01 -2.28 26.08
CA ALA A 10 4.10 -2.01 24.99
C ALA A 10 4.60 -2.83 23.80
N ALA A 11 3.87 -3.86 23.41
CA ALA A 11 4.26 -4.71 22.29
C ALA A 11 4.46 -3.80 21.09
N GLU A 12 5.69 -3.78 20.56
CA GLU A 12 6.07 -2.96 19.42
C GLU A 12 5.11 -3.32 18.27
N ALA A 13 4.49 -2.30 17.66
CA ALA A 13 3.52 -2.55 16.59
C ALA A 13 4.20 -3.33 15.45
N PRO A 14 3.53 -4.34 14.87
CA PRO A 14 4.16 -5.20 13.87
C PRO A 14 4.58 -4.38 12.64
N PRO A 15 5.77 -4.68 12.07
CA PRO A 15 6.24 -4.02 10.86
C PRO A 15 5.40 -4.46 9.65
N LEU A 16 5.21 -3.52 8.72
CA LEU A 16 4.59 -3.79 7.43
C LEU A 16 5.66 -4.11 6.39
N ALA A 17 5.44 -5.19 5.65
CA ALA A 17 6.28 -5.56 4.50
C ALA A 17 5.61 -5.12 3.19
N PHE A 18 6.36 -4.41 2.36
CA PHE A 18 5.90 -3.94 1.05
C PHE A 18 6.86 -4.38 -0.04
N VAL A 19 6.33 -4.51 -1.25
CA VAL A 19 7.13 -4.71 -2.46
C VAL A 19 6.63 -3.76 -3.53
N PHE A 20 7.55 -3.07 -4.21
CA PHE A 20 7.21 -2.22 -5.33
C PHE A 20 7.14 -3.05 -6.60
N ASN A 21 6.01 -3.02 -7.31
CA ASN A 21 5.79 -3.80 -8.53
C ASN A 21 6.87 -3.57 -9.61
N ARG A 22 7.39 -2.34 -9.74
CA ARG A 22 8.48 -2.04 -10.66
C ARG A 22 9.78 -2.77 -10.29
N ASP A 23 10.06 -2.95 -9.00
CA ASP A 23 11.22 -3.71 -8.54
C ASP A 23 11.04 -5.20 -8.79
N VAL A 24 9.82 -5.74 -8.65
CA VAL A 24 9.49 -7.12 -9.08
C VAL A 24 9.79 -7.31 -10.54
N ALA A 25 9.31 -6.41 -11.40
CA ALA A 25 9.54 -6.50 -12.84
C ALA A 25 11.04 -6.40 -13.16
N ARG A 26 11.77 -5.46 -12.54
CA ARG A 26 13.22 -5.31 -12.72
C ARG A 26 13.99 -6.55 -12.30
N PHE A 27 13.65 -7.13 -11.14
CA PHE A 27 14.30 -8.32 -10.62
C PHE A 27 14.08 -9.52 -11.55
N VAL A 28 12.82 -9.80 -11.91
CA VAL A 28 12.47 -10.90 -12.83
C VAL A 28 13.11 -10.72 -14.20
N ALA A 29 13.08 -9.51 -14.75
CA ALA A 29 13.77 -9.22 -16.00
C ALA A 29 15.28 -9.48 -15.88
N GLY A 30 15.92 -9.05 -14.79
CA GLY A 30 17.33 -9.33 -14.51
C GLY A 30 17.65 -10.83 -14.50
N LEU A 31 16.80 -11.65 -13.88
CA LEU A 31 16.95 -13.11 -13.88
C LEU A 31 16.89 -13.71 -15.28
N VAL A 32 15.95 -13.25 -16.13
CA VAL A 32 15.80 -13.74 -17.51
C VAL A 32 17.03 -13.41 -18.35
N HIS A 33 17.64 -12.24 -18.15
CA HIS A 33 18.85 -11.86 -18.89
C HIS A 33 20.10 -12.60 -18.38
N ALA A 34 20.19 -12.86 -17.07
CA ALA A 34 21.33 -13.56 -16.47
C ALA A 34 21.34 -15.07 -16.75
N ASN A 35 20.17 -15.71 -16.83
CA ASN A 35 20.02 -17.16 -17.00
C ASN A 35 20.25 -17.69 -18.43
N GLN A 36 20.87 -16.91 -19.33
CA GLN A 36 21.24 -17.42 -20.66
C GLN A 36 22.44 -18.40 -20.60
N SER A 37 23.06 -18.61 -19.43
CA SER A 37 24.29 -19.41 -19.33
C SER A 37 24.55 -20.03 -17.94
N SER A 38 23.68 -20.91 -17.41
CA SER A 38 24.11 -21.93 -16.42
C SER A 38 23.02 -22.92 -16.01
N GLU A 39 23.46 -24.11 -15.59
CA GLU A 39 22.71 -25.22 -15.00
C GLU A 39 21.72 -24.79 -13.91
N LEU A 40 20.56 -25.46 -13.87
CA LEU A 40 19.42 -25.15 -13.00
C LEU A 40 19.77 -25.26 -11.51
N GLN A 41 20.11 -24.13 -10.90
CA GLN A 41 20.19 -23.98 -9.45
C GLN A 41 18.86 -23.40 -8.96
N PHE A 42 18.09 -24.19 -8.21
CA PHE A 42 16.89 -23.69 -7.54
C PHE A 42 17.33 -22.82 -6.35
N ASP A 43 16.96 -21.54 -6.38
CA ASP A 43 17.17 -20.61 -5.28
C ASP A 43 15.87 -19.92 -4.88
N ALA A 44 15.82 -19.43 -3.64
CA ALA A 44 14.68 -18.70 -3.09
C ALA A 44 15.17 -17.47 -2.34
N VAL A 45 14.59 -16.32 -2.69
CA VAL A 45 14.92 -15.04 -2.08
C VAL A 45 13.67 -14.22 -1.83
N ASN A 46 13.68 -13.44 -0.75
CA ASN A 46 12.61 -12.49 -0.48
C ASN A 46 12.89 -11.19 -1.22
N LEU A 47 11.86 -10.68 -1.91
CA LEU A 47 11.88 -9.39 -2.56
C LEU A 47 10.92 -8.45 -1.81
N GLY A 48 11.43 -7.29 -1.39
CA GLY A 48 10.66 -6.29 -0.67
C GLY A 48 11.49 -5.05 -0.36
N CYS A 49 10.80 -4.01 0.10
CA CYS A 49 11.43 -2.78 0.58
C CYS A 49 12.25 -3.09 1.85
N GLU A 50 13.46 -2.53 1.95
CA GLU A 50 14.30 -2.71 3.14
C GLU A 50 13.69 -2.04 4.37
N GLN A 51 13.13 -0.84 4.17
CA GLN A 51 12.37 -0.14 5.20
C GLN A 51 11.00 -0.80 5.40
N GLN A 52 10.77 -1.31 6.61
CA GLN A 52 9.52 -1.97 7.02
C GLN A 52 8.91 -1.20 8.19
N PRO A 53 8.17 -0.11 7.91
CA PRO A 53 7.58 0.75 8.93
C PRO A 53 6.38 0.09 9.58
N THR A 54 6.02 0.56 10.77
CA THR A 54 4.69 0.31 11.36
C THR A 54 3.59 0.96 10.51
N LEU A 55 2.32 0.56 10.71
CA LEU A 55 1.19 1.22 10.04
C LEU A 55 1.16 2.74 10.28
N ARG A 56 1.49 3.17 11.51
CA ARG A 56 1.51 4.60 11.85
C ARG A 56 2.57 5.34 11.04
N GLU A 57 3.78 4.82 11.01
CA GLU A 57 4.89 5.40 10.26
C GLU A 57 4.61 5.40 8.75
N PHE A 58 4.05 4.31 8.23
CA PHE A 58 3.64 4.21 6.82
C PHE A 58 2.65 5.31 6.43
N LEU A 59 1.61 5.54 7.25
CA LEU A 59 0.62 6.58 6.99
C LEU A 59 1.23 7.99 7.09
N SER A 60 2.20 8.20 7.99
CA SER A 60 2.97 9.44 8.04
C SER A 60 3.78 9.68 6.76
N LEU A 61 4.53 8.66 6.32
CA LEU A 61 5.34 8.72 5.10
C LEU A 61 4.45 8.95 3.87
N LEU A 62 3.32 8.27 3.78
CA LEU A 62 2.35 8.43 2.69
C LEU A 62 1.75 9.85 2.67
N SER A 63 1.38 10.39 3.83
CA SER A 63 0.86 11.77 3.93
C SER A 63 1.88 12.79 3.45
N ALA A 64 3.15 12.62 3.85
CA ALA A 64 4.26 13.46 3.42
C ALA A 64 4.50 13.35 1.90
N ALA A 65 4.58 12.11 1.37
CA ALA A 65 4.75 11.85 -0.06
C ALA A 65 3.60 12.39 -0.91
N ALA A 66 2.37 12.41 -0.38
CA ALA A 66 1.20 12.95 -1.04
C ALA A 66 1.04 14.48 -0.92
N GLY A 67 1.86 15.14 -0.08
CA GLY A 67 1.75 16.58 0.17
C GLY A 67 0.53 16.99 0.98
N LEU A 68 -0.05 16.07 1.77
CA LEU A 68 -1.32 16.28 2.50
C LEU A 68 -1.15 16.86 3.91
N GLY A 69 0.08 17.15 4.34
CA GLY A 69 0.37 17.73 5.65
C GLY A 69 0.63 16.68 6.74
N PRO A 70 0.36 16.99 8.02
CA PRO A 70 0.75 16.14 9.14
C PRO A 70 0.05 14.78 9.10
N ALA A 71 0.71 13.78 9.68
CA ALA A 71 0.21 12.42 9.73
C ALA A 71 -1.21 12.34 10.36
N PRO A 72 -2.08 11.45 9.86
CA PRO A 72 -3.42 11.32 10.40
C PRO A 72 -3.37 10.85 11.86
N VAL A 73 -4.23 11.44 12.70
CA VAL A 73 -4.41 10.99 14.08
C VAL A 73 -5.21 9.68 14.08
N LEU A 74 -4.52 8.58 14.35
CA LEU A 74 -5.13 7.25 14.41
C LEU A 74 -5.79 7.02 15.76
N LYS A 75 -7.07 6.64 15.74
CA LYS A 75 -7.81 6.18 16.92
C LYS A 75 -7.84 4.65 16.95
N PRO A 76 -7.64 4.02 18.11
CA PRO A 76 -7.88 2.59 18.25
C PRO A 76 -9.32 2.24 17.88
N VAL A 77 -9.51 1.07 17.25
CA VAL A 77 -10.82 0.50 16.95
C VAL A 77 -10.97 -0.79 17.74
N GLU A 78 -12.16 -1.05 18.30
CA GLU A 78 -12.41 -2.21 19.17
C GLU A 78 -12.22 -3.56 18.46
N ARG A 79 -12.37 -3.59 17.12
CA ARG A 79 -12.17 -4.78 16.28
C ARG A 79 -11.40 -4.41 15.01
N PRO A 80 -10.06 -4.27 15.09
CA PRO A 80 -9.27 -3.98 13.91
C PRO A 80 -9.39 -5.13 12.93
N LYS A 81 -9.61 -4.81 11.65
CA LYS A 81 -9.39 -5.80 10.59
C LYS A 81 -7.88 -6.07 10.54
N SER A 82 -7.48 -7.32 10.65
CA SER A 82 -6.09 -7.69 10.42
C SER A 82 -5.75 -7.52 8.94
N PHE A 83 -4.50 -7.18 8.65
CA PHE A 83 -4.02 -7.29 7.28
C PHE A 83 -3.78 -8.77 6.95
N LEU A 84 -3.53 -9.05 5.67
CA LEU A 84 -3.07 -10.37 5.25
C LEU A 84 -1.76 -10.71 5.98
N PRO A 85 -1.49 -11.99 6.31
CA PRO A 85 -0.25 -12.41 6.97
C PRO A 85 1.04 -12.07 6.19
N SER A 86 0.92 -11.77 4.89
CA SER A 86 2.02 -11.29 4.05
C SER A 86 2.39 -9.83 4.30
N VAL A 87 1.48 -9.04 4.88
CA VAL A 87 1.59 -7.60 5.11
C VAL A 87 1.80 -7.31 6.59
N ASP A 88 0.94 -7.85 7.46
CA ASP A 88 1.07 -7.76 8.91
C ASP A 88 1.80 -8.99 9.42
N ARG A 89 3.09 -8.79 9.72
CA ARG A 89 3.97 -9.88 10.13
C ARG A 89 4.50 -9.64 11.54
N PRO A 90 4.57 -10.68 12.37
CA PRO A 90 5.24 -10.57 13.67
C PRO A 90 6.75 -10.32 13.53
N LEU A 91 7.34 -10.67 12.37
CA LEU A 91 8.78 -10.60 12.12
C LEU A 91 9.10 -9.87 10.81
N ARG A 92 10.14 -9.04 10.85
CA ARG A 92 10.70 -8.36 9.68
C ARG A 92 11.11 -9.34 8.59
N LEU A 93 10.89 -8.95 7.34
CA LEU A 93 11.33 -9.68 6.16
C LEU A 93 12.82 -9.48 5.93
N CYS A 94 13.56 -10.58 5.81
CA CYS A 94 14.98 -10.53 5.48
C CYS A 94 15.15 -10.53 3.96
N CYS A 95 15.52 -9.36 3.40
CA CYS A 95 15.85 -9.18 1.99
C CYS A 95 17.36 -9.24 1.71
N ARG A 96 18.20 -9.54 2.71
CA ARG A 96 19.67 -9.46 2.60
C ARG A 96 20.24 -10.29 1.44
N ARG A 97 19.76 -11.53 1.29
CA ARG A 97 20.20 -12.45 0.21
C ARG A 97 19.96 -11.90 -1.20
N MET A 98 18.96 -11.04 -1.38
CA MET A 98 18.65 -10.43 -2.67
C MET A 98 19.80 -9.50 -3.11
N ASN A 99 20.31 -8.71 -2.18
CA ASN A 99 21.44 -7.83 -2.44
C ASN A 99 22.74 -8.63 -2.57
N GLU A 100 23.00 -9.56 -1.64
CA GLU A 100 24.26 -10.32 -1.59
C GLU A 100 24.46 -11.25 -2.81
N ILE A 101 23.40 -11.92 -3.26
CA ILE A 101 23.50 -12.94 -4.33
C ILE A 101 23.26 -12.32 -5.70
N TYR A 102 22.25 -11.44 -5.81
CA TYR A 102 21.80 -10.91 -7.10
C TYR A 102 22.26 -9.47 -7.35
N GLY A 103 22.99 -8.84 -6.42
CA GLY A 103 23.40 -7.44 -6.54
C GLY A 103 22.23 -6.48 -6.65
N PHE A 104 21.03 -6.87 -6.23
CA PHE A 104 19.81 -6.11 -6.44
C PHE A 104 19.49 -5.23 -5.24
N SER A 105 19.31 -3.93 -5.50
CA SER A 105 18.85 -2.95 -4.52
C SER A 105 17.44 -2.49 -4.86
N ALA A 106 16.54 -2.60 -3.88
CA ALA A 106 15.16 -2.12 -4.03
C ALA A 106 15.11 -0.59 -4.08
N THR A 107 14.05 -0.07 -4.69
CA THR A 107 13.75 1.36 -4.70
C THR A 107 13.45 1.83 -3.27
N PRO A 108 14.01 2.96 -2.80
CA PRO A 108 13.72 3.51 -1.48
C PRO A 108 12.22 3.73 -1.25
N LEU A 109 11.73 3.45 -0.04
CA LEU A 109 10.29 3.50 0.25
C LEU A 109 9.69 4.89 -0.01
N GLU A 110 10.42 5.96 0.28
CA GLU A 110 9.97 7.33 0.02
C GLU A 110 9.71 7.58 -1.48
N ASP A 111 10.60 7.10 -2.35
CA ASP A 111 10.45 7.19 -3.80
C ASP A 111 9.29 6.33 -4.31
N VAL A 112 9.09 5.16 -3.71
CA VAL A 112 7.94 4.29 -4.00
C VAL A 112 6.63 5.00 -3.66
N LEU A 113 6.52 5.55 -2.45
CA LEU A 113 5.31 6.25 -1.99
C LEU A 113 5.03 7.49 -2.83
N LYS A 114 6.07 8.25 -3.19
CA LYS A 114 5.96 9.38 -4.10
C LYS A 114 5.45 8.94 -5.48
N SER A 115 6.06 7.92 -6.06
CA SER A 115 5.68 7.38 -7.37
C SER A 115 4.22 6.91 -7.38
N CYS A 116 3.79 6.18 -6.34
CA CYS A 116 2.42 5.74 -6.19
C CYS A 116 1.45 6.92 -6.02
N SER A 117 1.80 7.91 -5.19
CA SER A 117 0.97 9.10 -4.98
C SER A 117 0.79 9.91 -6.26
N ASP A 118 1.87 10.14 -7.01
CA ASP A 118 1.84 10.81 -8.32
C ASP A 118 0.95 10.03 -9.30
N TRP A 119 1.12 8.71 -9.37
CA TRP A 119 0.30 7.86 -10.23
C TRP A 119 -1.20 7.93 -9.89
N PHE A 120 -1.58 7.82 -8.61
CA PHE A 120 -2.99 7.92 -8.20
C PHE A 120 -3.58 9.31 -8.46
N ARG A 121 -2.80 10.37 -8.25
CA ARG A 121 -3.22 11.74 -8.56
C ARG A 121 -3.52 11.92 -10.04
N ASP A 122 -2.70 11.37 -10.92
CA ASP A 122 -2.93 11.45 -12.37
C ASP A 122 -4.04 10.50 -12.84
N ALA A 123 -4.18 9.34 -12.19
CA ALA A 123 -5.30 8.43 -12.42
C ALA A 123 -6.64 9.10 -12.07
N CYS A 124 -6.75 9.84 -10.96
CA CYS A 124 -7.97 10.58 -10.62
C CYS A 124 -8.37 11.62 -11.67
N LYS A 125 -7.40 12.20 -12.40
CA LYS A 125 -7.68 13.13 -13.51
C LYS A 125 -8.08 12.41 -14.78
N SER A 126 -7.47 11.26 -15.06
CA SER A 126 -7.66 10.49 -16.29
C SER A 126 -8.93 9.65 -16.25
N PHE A 127 -9.34 9.23 -15.05
CA PHE A 127 -10.46 8.32 -14.77
C PHE A 127 -11.34 8.90 -13.65
N PRO A 128 -12.03 10.04 -13.90
CA PRO A 128 -12.74 10.77 -12.85
C PRO A 128 -13.98 10.04 -12.32
N GLU A 129 -14.65 9.23 -13.15
CA GLU A 129 -15.82 8.45 -12.73
C GLU A 129 -15.40 7.32 -11.79
N GLU A 130 -14.36 6.57 -12.15
CA GLU A 130 -13.81 5.49 -11.33
C GLU A 130 -13.22 6.03 -10.03
N ALA A 131 -12.61 7.21 -10.05
CA ALA A 131 -12.11 7.89 -8.87
C ALA A 131 -13.26 8.36 -7.95
N ALA A 132 -14.36 8.86 -8.52
CA ALA A 132 -15.54 9.24 -7.74
C ALA A 132 -16.22 8.00 -7.11
N ASP A 133 -16.35 6.91 -7.86
CA ASP A 133 -16.85 5.62 -7.36
C ASP A 133 -15.95 5.03 -6.26
N ALA A 134 -14.63 5.15 -6.40
CA ALA A 134 -13.68 4.76 -5.37
C ALA A 134 -13.87 5.60 -4.09
N ALA A 135 -14.07 6.91 -4.23
CA ALA A 135 -14.35 7.78 -3.10
C ALA A 135 -15.64 7.36 -2.35
N MET A 136 -16.66 6.86 -3.06
CA MET A 136 -17.90 6.37 -2.45
C MET A 136 -17.71 5.10 -1.60
N LYS A 137 -16.62 4.35 -1.78
CA LYS A 137 -16.26 3.19 -0.95
C LYS A 137 -15.62 3.58 0.39
N LEU A 138 -15.22 4.84 0.55
CA LEU A 138 -14.70 5.36 1.82
C LEU A 138 -15.82 5.51 2.86
N PRO A 139 -15.46 5.56 4.17
CA PRO A 139 -16.40 5.93 5.22
C PRO A 139 -17.12 7.23 4.87
N VAL A 140 -18.42 7.33 5.20
CA VAL A 140 -19.28 8.46 4.82
C VAL A 140 -18.64 9.82 5.17
N ALA A 141 -18.02 9.91 6.35
CA ALA A 141 -17.35 11.12 6.83
C ALA A 141 -16.14 11.56 5.98
N ALA A 142 -15.54 10.66 5.18
CA ALA A 142 -14.36 10.94 4.36
C ALA A 142 -14.71 11.22 2.88
N ARG A 143 -15.92 10.90 2.42
CA ARG A 143 -16.30 10.96 1.00
C ARG A 143 -16.18 12.37 0.42
N ALA A 144 -16.81 13.34 1.09
CA ALA A 144 -16.83 14.74 0.63
C ALA A 144 -15.41 15.31 0.52
N THR A 145 -14.55 15.04 1.52
CA THR A 145 -13.15 15.48 1.53
C THR A 145 -12.34 14.82 0.42
N ALA A 146 -12.55 13.53 0.16
CA ALA A 146 -11.86 12.80 -0.91
C ALA A 146 -12.23 13.35 -2.30
N LEU A 147 -13.53 13.55 -2.55
CA LEU A 147 -14.02 14.14 -3.80
C LEU A 147 -13.49 15.56 -3.99
N ALA A 148 -13.57 16.41 -2.95
CA ALA A 148 -13.08 17.78 -3.01
C ALA A 148 -11.57 17.85 -3.28
N SER A 149 -10.78 17.00 -2.61
CA SER A 149 -9.32 16.94 -2.81
C SER A 149 -8.93 16.53 -4.23
N ALA A 150 -9.76 15.71 -4.89
CA ALA A 150 -9.54 15.28 -6.26
C ALA A 150 -10.21 16.20 -7.30
N GLY A 151 -10.93 17.25 -6.88
CA GLY A 151 -11.70 18.12 -7.78
C GLY A 151 -12.90 17.43 -8.44
N LEU A 152 -13.42 16.38 -7.81
CA LEU A 152 -14.50 15.55 -8.35
C LEU A 152 -15.86 15.92 -7.77
N LYS A 153 -16.92 15.68 -8.55
CA LYS A 153 -18.31 15.80 -8.09
C LYS A 153 -18.81 14.45 -7.58
N MET A 154 -19.83 14.49 -6.73
CA MET A 154 -20.51 13.28 -6.28
C MET A 154 -21.19 12.60 -7.48
N PRO A 155 -21.04 11.27 -7.66
CA PRO A 155 -21.73 10.57 -8.74
C PRO A 155 -23.24 10.74 -8.61
N GLU A 156 -23.90 11.04 -9.73
CA GLU A 156 -25.37 10.99 -9.78
C GLU A 156 -25.82 9.54 -9.65
N PRO A 157 -26.91 9.25 -8.92
CA PRO A 157 -27.47 7.90 -8.90
C PRO A 157 -27.82 7.50 -10.33
N ALA A 158 -27.33 6.33 -10.76
CA ALA A 158 -27.61 5.81 -12.09
C ALA A 158 -29.12 5.81 -12.33
N SER A 159 -29.58 6.64 -13.27
CA SER A 159 -30.97 6.64 -13.70
C SER A 159 -31.19 5.35 -14.48
N SER A 160 -31.79 4.35 -13.83
CA SER A 160 -32.28 3.15 -14.49
C SER A 160 -33.27 3.56 -15.59
N SER A 161 -32.82 3.54 -16.84
CA SER A 161 -33.71 3.68 -17.99
C SER A 161 -34.54 2.40 -18.10
N SER A 162 -35.70 2.39 -17.46
CA SER A 162 -36.74 1.41 -17.69
C SER A 162 -37.38 1.70 -19.06
N SER A 163 -36.87 1.07 -20.12
CA SER A 163 -37.54 0.99 -21.41
C SER A 163 -38.79 0.12 -21.27
N SER A 164 -39.93 0.77 -21.04
CA SER A 164 -41.24 0.14 -21.17
C SER A 164 -41.60 0.08 -22.65
N ASP A 165 -41.11 -0.95 -23.35
CA ASP A 165 -41.73 -1.41 -24.59
C ASP A 165 -43.09 -2.01 -24.24
N SER A 166 -44.16 -1.28 -24.52
CA SER A 166 -45.53 -1.80 -24.52
C SER A 166 -46.07 -1.69 -25.93
N ASP A 167 -45.74 -2.71 -26.72
CA ASP A 167 -46.38 -3.05 -27.98
C ASP A 167 -47.57 -3.96 -27.66
N SER A 168 -48.80 -3.47 -27.79
CA SER A 168 -50.06 -4.20 -28.07
C SER A 168 -51.25 -3.25 -28.06
#